data_AF-A0A954LUG2-F1
#
_entry.id   AF-A0A954LUG2-F1
#
_cell.length_a   1.000
_cell.length_b   1.000
_cell.length_c   1.000
_cell.angle_alpha   90.00
_cell.angle_beta   90.00
_cell.angle_gamma   90.00
#
_symmetry.space_group_name_H-M   'P 1'
#
loop_
_entity.id
_entity.type
_entity.pdbx_description
1 polymer ?
#
loop_
_entity_poly.entity_id
_entity_poly.type
_entity_poly.pdbx_seq_one_letter_code
_entity_poly.pdbx_strand_id
1 'polypeptide(L)'
;MLRAMLSACLIWCSLIGLSARCDAGEASESGMPVVPITTAALPPEWAIWERHVLEQLHPALLTFVGKYTRDDGTIIWRDEWPGFDGSDDGYESFYNFPLYYALGGPQSIDPLARKLWDGVTRQFTDYGQVKNEFDAHYDWMHHGESYTNFYMFGLMDPNDSTFRERAIRFASLYNGENPDAANFDPELRLIRSPITGSRGPHFINTAEDWVTHRPILAHYPLPFNDIPYVDSSSAWNDDELFPHILKAINERMMQGDVPLNLTSTSLMLNAFMTTGDAKFKQWIEDYVQAWMDRVAANNGILPDNVGLSGKIGEHMDGKWWGGYYGWRWPHGLFNQLESTIIGASNAYAVTGDPRFLHLPRSVISLVTEQGKQVDGVLHVPHRHGDEGWYDYRPINAKYLVHLWYLSRAEGDWQQIERHADPSAWSEFSYSKGKGDSENPEPWLAFVRGQNDEYPVQILQACFGETMKRLDEIAKDQTTPDQQDVHHWQDLNPVVLEGLVQLMLGAPNHIYHGGMLHTSVRYFDPAGHRSGLPADVAALVDRLTPGGFRVWLVNLHASEPRDVILQAGMYGEHDFTRVRQIDHYPYQFDTINDRHFRVRLVPGAVGQLEVGLDRFANSPTYAFPEMHE
;
A
#
# COMPACT_ATOMS: atom_id res chain seq x y z
N MET A 1 20.35 0.83 -86.30
CA MET A 1 19.47 -0.32 -86.57
C MET A 1 20.10 -1.56 -85.96
N LEU A 2 19.39 -2.19 -85.01
CA LEU A 2 19.29 -3.64 -84.72
C LEU A 2 20.54 -4.51 -84.91
N ARG A 3 21.04 -5.33 -83.97
CA ARG A 3 20.42 -6.34 -83.08
C ARG A 3 21.55 -6.87 -82.15
N ALA A 4 21.37 -6.99 -80.82
CA ALA A 4 20.78 -8.15 -80.10
C ALA A 4 21.67 -9.41 -80.18
N MET A 5 21.91 -10.25 -79.16
CA MET A 5 21.38 -10.40 -77.80
C MET A 5 22.15 -11.55 -77.10
N LEU A 6 21.95 -11.69 -75.78
CA LEU A 6 22.14 -12.87 -74.91
C LEU A 6 23.52 -13.06 -74.23
N SER A 7 23.60 -12.58 -72.99
CA SER A 7 24.28 -13.28 -71.90
C SER A 7 23.48 -13.06 -70.62
N ALA A 8 23.13 -14.18 -69.97
CA ALA A 8 22.38 -14.24 -68.74
C ALA A 8 23.36 -14.39 -67.56
N CYS A 9 23.25 -13.52 -66.56
CA CYS A 9 22.92 -13.89 -65.19
C CYS A 9 23.04 -12.65 -64.28
N LEU A 10 21.91 -12.32 -63.67
CA LEU A 10 21.65 -11.18 -62.80
C LEU A 10 22.26 -11.39 -61.41
N ILE A 11 23.01 -10.41 -60.93
CA ILE A 11 22.99 -10.01 -59.51
C ILE A 11 22.81 -8.49 -59.53
N TRP A 12 21.65 -8.04 -59.05
CA TRP A 12 21.20 -6.65 -59.09
C TRP A 12 21.32 -5.99 -57.71
N CYS A 13 21.53 -4.68 -57.79
CA CYS A 13 21.85 -3.67 -56.78
C CYS A 13 20.88 -3.52 -55.60
N SER A 14 21.35 -2.84 -54.54
CA SER A 14 20.65 -1.78 -53.76
C SER A 14 21.69 -1.12 -52.82
N LEU A 15 22.26 0.06 -53.12
CA LEU A 15 21.79 1.45 -52.89
C LEU A 15 21.47 1.84 -51.43
N ILE A 16 22.47 2.49 -50.80
CA ILE A 16 22.44 3.72 -49.99
C ILE A 16 21.24 3.97 -49.05
N GLY A 17 21.54 4.01 -47.75
CA GLY A 17 20.83 4.78 -46.73
C GLY A 17 21.81 5.15 -45.61
N LEU A 18 22.16 6.44 -45.51
CA LEU A 18 22.96 6.98 -44.41
C LEU A 18 22.22 6.76 -43.08
N SER A 19 22.83 6.04 -42.13
CA SER A 19 22.49 6.18 -40.72
C SER A 19 23.43 7.21 -40.09
N ALA A 20 22.86 8.33 -39.67
CA ALA A 20 23.53 9.23 -38.75
C ALA A 20 23.74 8.47 -37.43
N ARG A 21 25.00 8.17 -37.12
CA ARG A 21 25.40 7.84 -35.75
C ARG A 21 25.25 9.13 -34.96
N CYS A 22 24.26 9.20 -34.06
CA CYS A 22 24.34 10.14 -32.96
C CYS A 22 25.58 9.75 -32.15
N ASP A 23 26.56 10.64 -32.13
CA ASP A 23 27.64 10.60 -31.16
C ASP A 23 27.01 10.57 -29.77
N ALA A 24 27.44 9.58 -28.98
CA ALA A 24 27.17 9.53 -27.56
C ALA A 24 27.72 10.83 -26.96
N GLY A 25 26.82 11.70 -26.53
CA GLY A 25 27.17 12.90 -25.78
C GLY A 25 27.96 12.49 -24.54
N GLU A 26 29.10 13.15 -24.36
CA GLU A 26 29.84 13.15 -23.11
C GLU A 26 28.87 13.39 -21.96
N ALA A 27 28.78 12.42 -21.03
CA ALA A 27 28.09 12.63 -19.78
C ALA A 27 28.81 13.77 -19.05
N SER A 28 28.23 14.98 -19.06
CA SER A 28 28.68 16.02 -18.17
C SER A 28 28.46 15.52 -16.74
N GLU A 29 29.49 15.60 -15.90
CA GLU A 29 29.31 15.62 -14.45
C GLU A 29 28.42 16.83 -14.09
N SER A 30 27.10 16.71 -14.25
CA SER A 30 26.15 17.75 -13.88
C SER A 30 25.55 17.38 -12.54
N GLY A 31 25.79 18.20 -11.52
CA GLY A 31 25.07 18.10 -10.26
C GLY A 31 23.55 18.20 -10.45
N MET A 32 22.80 17.76 -9.43
CA MET A 32 21.34 17.75 -9.43
C MET A 32 20.75 19.09 -9.93
N PRO A 33 19.79 19.09 -10.89
CA PRO A 33 19.15 20.31 -11.38
C PRO A 33 18.55 21.14 -10.24
N VAL A 34 18.72 22.46 -10.28
CA VAL A 34 18.22 23.39 -9.24
C VAL A 34 17.20 24.35 -9.83
N VAL A 35 15.99 24.36 -9.28
CA VAL A 35 14.88 25.24 -9.66
C VAL A 35 14.67 26.29 -8.56
N PRO A 36 14.99 27.58 -8.78
CA PRO A 36 14.79 28.61 -7.76
C PRO A 36 13.35 29.12 -7.77
N ILE A 37 12.73 29.25 -6.59
CA ILE A 37 11.49 30.00 -6.39
C ILE A 37 11.85 31.28 -5.62
N THR A 38 11.71 32.41 -6.30
CA THR A 38 12.13 33.73 -5.80
C THR A 38 10.96 34.65 -5.43
N THR A 39 9.74 34.21 -5.70
CA THR A 39 8.51 34.97 -5.44
C THR A 39 8.14 34.85 -3.96
N ALA A 40 8.26 35.95 -3.21
CA ALA A 40 7.77 36.02 -1.84
C ALA A 40 6.32 36.53 -1.81
N ALA A 41 5.45 35.85 -1.04
CA ALA A 41 4.04 36.23 -0.90
C ALA A 41 3.52 35.86 0.50
N LEU A 42 2.29 36.29 0.82
CA LEU A 42 1.60 35.79 2.01
C LEU A 42 1.38 34.28 1.84
N PRO A 43 1.79 33.44 2.80
CA PRO A 43 1.57 32.00 2.70
C PRO A 43 0.06 31.69 2.72
N PRO A 44 -0.39 30.73 1.91
CA PRO A 44 -1.78 30.29 1.93
C PRO A 44 -2.11 29.59 3.25
N GLU A 45 -3.37 29.65 3.66
CA GLU A 45 -3.83 29.10 4.95
C GLU A 45 -3.51 27.61 5.11
N TRP A 46 -3.65 26.80 4.05
CA TRP A 46 -3.33 25.37 4.10
C TRP A 46 -1.87 25.11 4.50
N ALA A 47 -0.92 25.97 4.11
CA ALA A 47 0.50 25.78 4.42
C ALA A 47 0.76 25.95 5.93
N ILE A 48 0.03 26.85 6.58
CA ILE A 48 0.09 27.06 8.03
C ILE A 48 -0.50 25.85 8.75
N TRP A 49 -1.67 25.39 8.31
CA TRP A 49 -2.30 24.19 8.88
C TRP A 49 -1.45 22.93 8.69
N GLU A 50 -0.84 22.73 7.52
CA GLU A 50 -0.01 21.56 7.23
C GLU A 50 1.17 21.47 8.19
N ARG A 51 1.89 22.59 8.39
CA ARG A 51 2.98 22.66 9.37
C ARG A 51 2.50 22.51 10.80
N HIS A 52 1.38 23.13 11.14
CA HIS A 52 0.80 22.99 12.47
C HIS A 52 0.46 21.51 12.78
N VAL A 53 -0.21 20.81 11.86
CA VAL A 53 -0.51 19.38 12.02
C VAL A 53 0.78 18.57 12.17
N LEU A 54 1.74 18.71 11.24
CA LEU A 54 3.02 18.02 11.31
C LEU A 54 3.74 18.23 12.65
N GLU A 55 3.68 19.43 13.24
CA GLU A 55 4.33 19.72 14.52
C GLU A 55 3.57 19.16 15.73
N GLN A 56 2.24 19.21 15.71
CA GLN A 56 1.41 18.75 16.85
C GLN A 56 1.30 17.22 16.96
N LEU A 57 1.57 16.48 15.88
CA LEU A 57 1.58 15.01 15.92
C LEU A 57 2.64 14.45 16.86
N HIS A 58 3.82 15.08 17.00
CA HIS A 58 4.89 14.59 17.86
C HIS A 58 4.52 14.57 19.36
N PRO A 59 4.07 15.68 19.99
CA PRO A 59 3.64 15.63 21.39
C PRO A 59 2.42 14.72 21.61
N ALA A 60 1.51 14.62 20.62
CA ALA A 60 0.37 13.70 20.68
C ALA A 60 0.83 12.23 20.74
N LEU A 61 1.74 11.85 19.85
CA LEU A 61 2.39 10.55 19.80
C LEU A 61 3.09 10.22 21.13
N LEU A 62 3.89 11.16 21.67
CA LEU A 62 4.59 10.93 22.94
C LEU A 62 3.64 10.74 24.13
N THR A 63 2.48 11.41 24.12
CA THR A 63 1.44 11.21 25.13
C THR A 63 0.88 9.79 25.07
N PHE A 64 0.58 9.30 23.86
CA PHE A 64 0.11 7.94 23.63
C PHE A 64 1.15 6.89 24.06
N VAL A 65 2.38 7.00 23.55
CA VAL A 65 3.48 6.08 23.86
C VAL A 65 3.76 6.06 25.36
N GLY A 66 3.86 7.23 26.00
CA GLY A 66 4.15 7.33 27.43
C GLY A 66 3.05 6.73 28.32
N LYS A 67 1.80 6.67 27.84
CA LYS A 67 0.70 6.08 28.61
C LYS A 67 0.63 4.56 28.47
N TYR A 68 0.86 4.02 27.27
CA TYR A 68 0.56 2.61 26.96
C TYR A 68 1.77 1.71 26.80
N THR A 69 2.99 2.23 26.92
CA THR A 69 4.21 1.42 26.74
C THR A 69 5.13 1.51 27.94
N ARG A 70 5.91 0.45 28.15
CA ARG A 70 6.98 0.42 29.15
C ARG A 70 8.25 1.03 28.58
N ASP A 71 9.23 1.30 29.46
CA ASP A 71 10.53 1.85 29.09
C ASP A 71 11.33 0.99 28.10
N ASP A 72 11.02 -0.30 27.94
CA ASP A 72 11.66 -1.19 26.98
C ASP A 72 10.95 -1.25 25.62
N GLY A 73 9.81 -0.56 25.47
CA GLY A 73 9.00 -0.54 24.25
C GLY A 73 7.88 -1.58 24.20
N THR A 74 7.76 -2.47 25.19
CA THR A 74 6.63 -3.40 25.28
C THR A 74 5.34 -2.67 25.64
N ILE A 75 4.20 -3.18 25.18
CA ILE A 75 2.88 -2.63 25.48
C ILE A 75 2.47 -3.03 26.90
N ILE A 76 1.94 -2.08 27.67
CA ILE A 76 1.36 -2.34 28.99
C ILE A 76 0.07 -3.14 28.82
N TRP A 77 0.21 -4.46 28.85
CA TRP A 77 -0.91 -5.39 28.66
C TRP A 77 -0.77 -6.61 29.58
N ARG A 78 -1.42 -7.72 29.20
CA ARG A 78 -1.45 -9.02 29.88
C ARG A 78 -0.06 -9.66 29.93
N ASP A 79 0.09 -10.67 30.77
CA ASP A 79 1.32 -11.46 30.90
C ASP A 79 1.30 -12.73 30.01
N GLU A 80 0.12 -13.15 29.57
CA GLU A 80 -0.10 -14.32 28.72
C GLU A 80 -1.23 -14.02 27.70
N TRP A 81 -1.14 -14.61 26.50
CA TRP A 81 -2.14 -14.47 25.45
C TRP A 81 -2.24 -15.77 24.61
N PRO A 82 -3.46 -16.30 24.36
CA PRO A 82 -3.65 -17.58 23.68
C PRO A 82 -3.86 -17.43 22.16
N GLY A 83 -3.86 -18.55 21.44
CA GLY A 83 -4.11 -18.59 20.00
C GLY A 83 -2.94 -18.02 19.18
N PHE A 84 -3.16 -17.75 17.90
CA PHE A 84 -2.15 -17.10 17.03
C PHE A 84 -2.46 -15.64 16.69
N ASP A 85 -3.61 -15.14 17.14
CA ASP A 85 -4.19 -13.83 16.85
C ASP A 85 -3.65 -12.73 17.77
N GLY A 86 -3.61 -11.49 17.27
CA GLY A 86 -3.43 -10.26 18.04
C GLY A 86 -2.01 -9.68 18.05
N SER A 87 -1.04 -10.36 17.43
CA SER A 87 0.31 -9.81 17.25
C SER A 87 0.32 -8.66 16.24
N ASP A 88 -0.49 -8.76 15.20
CA ASP A 88 -0.85 -7.72 14.25
C ASP A 88 -1.29 -6.43 14.95
N ASP A 89 -2.30 -6.49 15.81
CA ASP A 89 -2.82 -5.30 16.51
C ASP A 89 -1.74 -4.60 17.36
N GLY A 90 -0.83 -5.39 17.93
CA GLY A 90 0.35 -4.88 18.64
C GLY A 90 1.25 -4.03 17.74
N TYR A 91 1.55 -4.50 16.53
CA TYR A 91 2.34 -3.75 15.55
C TYR A 91 1.55 -2.58 14.94
N GLU A 92 0.26 -2.78 14.67
CA GLU A 92 -0.68 -1.81 14.12
C GLU A 92 -0.79 -0.56 14.99
N SER A 93 -0.65 -0.72 16.30
CA SER A 93 -0.68 0.38 17.28
C SER A 93 0.32 1.51 16.97
N PHE A 94 1.38 1.21 16.20
CA PHE A 94 2.45 2.17 15.85
C PHE A 94 2.70 2.25 14.34
N TYR A 95 1.80 1.72 13.50
CA TYR A 95 2.07 1.43 12.08
C TYR A 95 2.56 2.64 11.27
N ASN A 96 2.02 3.82 11.58
CA ASN A 96 2.18 5.04 10.81
C ASN A 96 3.32 5.95 11.29
N PHE A 97 4.03 5.59 12.37
CA PHE A 97 5.13 6.42 12.90
C PHE A 97 6.29 6.57 11.91
N PRO A 98 6.72 5.52 11.19
CA PRO A 98 7.78 5.68 10.20
C PRO A 98 7.38 6.57 9.02
N LEU A 99 6.12 6.52 8.60
CA LEU A 99 5.60 7.44 7.58
C LEU A 99 5.59 8.89 8.07
N TYR A 100 5.21 9.12 9.32
CA TYR A 100 5.28 10.46 9.91
C TYR A 100 6.72 11.02 9.89
N TYR A 101 7.73 10.21 10.21
CA TYR A 101 9.13 10.60 10.03
C TYR A 101 9.43 10.94 8.57
N ALA A 102 9.05 10.08 7.63
CA ALA A 102 9.31 10.24 6.20
C ALA A 102 8.59 11.43 5.55
N LEU A 103 7.54 11.97 6.19
CA LEU A 103 6.87 13.20 5.78
C LEU A 103 7.58 14.48 6.28
N GLY A 104 8.40 14.37 7.33
CA GLY A 104 9.09 15.52 7.94
C GLY A 104 8.89 15.64 9.46
N GLY A 105 8.38 14.61 10.12
CA GLY A 105 8.32 14.54 11.58
C GLY A 105 9.72 14.51 12.23
N PRO A 106 9.85 14.85 13.53
CA PRO A 106 11.13 14.93 14.23
C PRO A 106 12.03 13.68 14.12
N GLN A 107 13.35 13.91 14.15
CA GLN A 107 14.34 12.82 14.04
C GLN A 107 14.27 11.78 15.16
N SER A 108 13.75 12.16 16.34
CA SER A 108 13.53 11.26 17.47
C SER A 108 12.55 10.12 17.18
N ILE A 109 11.73 10.21 16.13
CA ILE A 109 10.74 9.18 15.81
C ILE A 109 11.39 7.89 15.31
N ASP A 110 12.49 7.96 14.56
CA ASP A 110 13.14 6.76 14.00
C ASP A 110 13.58 5.76 15.09
N PRO A 111 14.45 6.14 16.06
CA PRO A 111 14.82 5.22 17.14
C PRO A 111 13.63 4.81 18.01
N LEU A 112 12.60 5.65 18.13
CA LEU A 112 11.39 5.31 18.89
C LEU A 112 10.54 4.24 18.20
N ALA A 113 10.27 4.40 16.90
CA ALA A 113 9.47 3.45 16.13
C ALA A 113 10.12 2.06 16.10
N ARG A 114 11.45 2.00 15.96
CA ARG A 114 12.21 0.73 16.01
C ARG A 114 12.14 0.08 17.38
N LYS A 115 12.30 0.85 18.46
CA LYS A 115 12.17 0.37 19.84
C LYS A 115 10.79 -0.23 20.11
N LEU A 116 9.73 0.43 19.65
CA LEU A 116 8.36 -0.03 19.82
C LEU A 116 8.11 -1.32 19.03
N TRP A 117 8.56 -1.36 17.76
CA TRP A 117 8.49 -2.57 16.94
C TRP A 117 9.21 -3.74 17.61
N ASP A 118 10.47 -3.56 18.03
CA ASP A 118 11.24 -4.60 18.72
C ASP A 118 10.60 -5.00 20.07
N GLY A 119 9.94 -4.06 20.76
CA GLY A 119 9.21 -4.29 22.01
C GLY A 119 8.01 -5.21 21.80
N VAL A 120 7.18 -4.91 20.81
CA VAL A 120 6.05 -5.75 20.38
C VAL A 120 6.58 -7.14 19.97
N THR A 121 7.60 -7.20 19.12
CA THR A 121 8.19 -8.47 18.67
C THR A 121 8.63 -9.35 19.84
N ARG A 122 9.29 -8.78 20.86
CA ARG A 122 9.69 -9.55 22.06
C ARG A 122 8.48 -10.03 22.85
N GLN A 123 7.52 -9.15 23.13
CA GLN A 123 6.32 -9.49 23.89
C GLN A 123 5.53 -10.63 23.24
N PHE A 124 5.32 -10.57 21.93
CA PHE A 124 4.59 -11.61 21.20
C PHE A 124 5.43 -12.87 20.91
N THR A 125 6.76 -12.77 21.01
CA THR A 125 7.63 -13.96 21.07
C THR A 125 7.42 -14.71 22.39
N ASP A 126 7.29 -13.99 23.51
CA ASP A 126 7.05 -14.58 24.83
C ASP A 126 5.68 -15.26 24.93
N TYR A 127 4.66 -14.75 24.21
CA TYR A 127 3.37 -15.44 24.04
C TYR A 127 3.43 -16.65 23.10
N GLY A 128 4.53 -16.82 22.35
CA GLY A 128 4.73 -17.93 21.41
C GLY A 128 4.12 -17.72 20.02
N GLN A 129 3.56 -16.54 19.76
CA GLN A 129 2.93 -16.17 18.48
C GLN A 129 3.96 -15.70 17.44
N VAL A 130 5.08 -15.12 17.87
CA VAL A 130 6.19 -14.72 16.99
C VAL A 130 7.37 -15.68 17.15
N LYS A 131 8.01 -16.03 16.04
CA LYS A 131 9.26 -16.81 16.02
C LYS A 131 10.21 -16.23 14.98
N ASN A 132 11.49 -16.05 15.33
CA ASN A 132 12.49 -15.44 14.44
C ASN A 132 12.07 -14.03 13.93
N GLU A 133 11.39 -13.27 14.79
CA GLU A 133 10.86 -11.91 14.52
C GLU A 133 9.72 -11.84 13.48
N PHE A 134 9.11 -12.97 13.11
CA PHE A 134 7.95 -13.01 12.22
C PHE A 134 6.86 -13.92 12.81
N ASP A 135 5.61 -13.60 12.58
CA ASP A 135 4.46 -14.35 13.08
C ASP A 135 4.55 -15.83 12.70
N ALA A 136 4.24 -16.70 13.65
CA ALA A 136 4.45 -18.13 13.52
C ALA A 136 3.47 -18.74 12.51
N HIS A 137 2.19 -18.44 12.67
CA HIS A 137 1.08 -18.89 11.83
C HIS A 137 -0.02 -17.82 11.80
N TYR A 138 -0.14 -17.09 10.71
CA TYR A 138 -1.29 -16.20 10.49
C TYR A 138 -1.59 -16.06 8.99
N ASP A 139 -2.66 -15.35 8.65
CA ASP A 139 -2.98 -15.07 7.26
C ASP A 139 -2.39 -13.75 6.77
N TRP A 140 -2.38 -13.61 5.45
CA TRP A 140 -1.71 -12.51 4.77
C TRP A 140 -2.45 -11.17 4.81
N MET A 141 -3.70 -11.13 5.30
CA MET A 141 -4.34 -9.88 5.69
C MET A 141 -3.59 -9.30 6.88
N HIS A 142 -3.49 -10.11 7.93
CA HIS A 142 -2.93 -9.70 9.21
C HIS A 142 -1.40 -9.64 9.22
N HIS A 143 -0.69 -10.49 8.47
CA HIS A 143 0.75 -10.24 8.19
C HIS A 143 0.92 -8.87 7.49
N GLY A 144 -0.01 -8.54 6.58
CA GLY A 144 -0.02 -7.24 5.92
C GLY A 144 -0.16 -6.08 6.91
N GLU A 145 -1.05 -6.22 7.89
CA GLU A 145 -1.25 -5.26 8.98
C GLU A 145 0.00 -5.16 9.87
N SER A 146 0.53 -6.30 10.34
CA SER A 146 1.74 -6.41 11.17
C SER A 146 2.93 -5.64 10.60
N TYR A 147 3.21 -5.82 9.30
CA TYR A 147 4.48 -5.40 8.70
C TYR A 147 4.40 -4.12 7.87
N THR A 148 3.26 -3.42 7.88
CA THR A 148 3.14 -2.13 7.19
C THR A 148 4.13 -1.09 7.72
N ASN A 149 4.34 -1.02 9.05
CA ASN A 149 5.42 -0.18 9.63
C ASN A 149 6.81 -0.57 9.11
N PHE A 150 7.08 -1.86 9.01
CA PHE A 150 8.36 -2.41 8.64
C PHE A 150 8.73 -2.01 7.22
N TYR A 151 7.79 -2.03 6.27
CA TYR A 151 8.02 -1.52 4.92
C TYR A 151 8.39 -0.04 4.90
N MET A 152 7.96 0.73 5.89
CA MET A 152 8.26 2.16 5.98
C MET A 152 9.58 2.44 6.71
N PHE A 153 10.25 1.46 7.32
CA PHE A 153 11.59 1.65 7.88
C PHE A 153 12.62 2.01 6.81
N GLY A 154 12.52 1.41 5.61
CA GLY A 154 13.34 1.78 4.46
C GLY A 154 13.12 3.22 4.00
N LEU A 155 11.98 3.83 4.31
CA LEU A 155 11.74 5.25 4.06
C LEU A 155 12.49 6.14 5.06
N MET A 156 12.73 5.68 6.28
CA MET A 156 13.43 6.46 7.31
C MET A 156 14.95 6.41 7.15
N ASP A 157 15.49 5.20 7.03
CA ASP A 157 16.93 4.96 6.83
C ASP A 157 17.14 3.70 5.98
N PRO A 158 17.52 3.84 4.70
CA PRO A 158 17.77 2.72 3.81
C PRO A 158 19.08 1.97 4.11
N ASN A 159 19.95 2.53 4.95
CA ASN A 159 21.27 1.97 5.25
C ASN A 159 21.29 1.11 6.53
N ASP A 160 20.15 1.01 7.24
CA ASP A 160 20.06 0.20 8.45
C ASP A 160 20.27 -1.30 8.16
N SER A 161 21.35 -1.86 8.71
CA SER A 161 21.73 -3.25 8.46
C SER A 161 20.73 -4.23 9.06
N THR A 162 20.13 -3.90 10.21
CA THR A 162 19.14 -4.77 10.86
C THR A 162 17.87 -4.88 10.02
N PHE A 163 17.36 -3.76 9.51
CA PHE A 163 16.27 -3.73 8.54
C PHE A 163 16.60 -4.54 7.29
N ARG A 164 17.80 -4.37 6.73
CA ARG A 164 18.25 -5.15 5.56
C ARG A 164 18.24 -6.66 5.81
N GLU A 165 18.79 -7.10 6.94
CA GLU A 165 18.83 -8.51 7.32
C GLU A 165 17.41 -9.07 7.51
N ARG A 166 16.52 -8.31 8.17
CA ARG A 166 15.10 -8.66 8.33
C ARG A 166 14.40 -8.78 6.99
N ALA A 167 14.59 -7.83 6.08
CA ALA A 167 13.94 -7.82 4.77
C ALA A 167 14.29 -9.09 3.96
N ILE A 168 15.57 -9.47 3.95
CA ILE A 168 16.03 -10.70 3.28
C ILE A 168 15.47 -11.93 3.99
N ARG A 169 15.54 -11.99 5.32
CA ARG A 169 15.10 -13.16 6.09
C ARG A 169 13.60 -13.38 5.97
N PHE A 170 12.78 -12.34 6.05
CA PHE A 170 11.35 -12.47 5.91
C PHE A 170 10.97 -12.87 4.48
N ALA A 171 11.56 -12.26 3.46
CA ALA A 171 11.34 -12.69 2.07
C ALA A 171 11.74 -14.16 1.84
N SER A 172 12.77 -14.67 2.52
CA SER A 172 13.18 -16.07 2.41
C SER A 172 12.09 -17.08 2.81
N LEU A 173 11.13 -16.66 3.65
CA LEU A 173 10.00 -17.49 4.07
C LEU A 173 9.07 -17.85 2.91
N TYR A 174 9.08 -17.08 1.82
CA TYR A 174 8.13 -17.19 0.71
C TYR A 174 8.78 -17.39 -0.66
N ASN A 175 10.11 -17.44 -0.76
CA ASN A 175 10.81 -17.66 -2.04
C ASN A 175 11.38 -19.09 -2.20
N GLY A 176 11.15 -19.97 -1.22
CA GLY A 176 11.65 -21.36 -1.22
C GLY A 176 13.09 -21.52 -0.71
N GLU A 177 13.74 -20.46 -0.24
CA GLU A 177 15.12 -20.51 0.28
C GLU A 177 15.19 -20.86 1.77
N ASN A 178 14.09 -20.71 2.53
CA ASN A 178 14.08 -21.01 3.96
C ASN A 178 13.70 -22.49 4.23
N PRO A 179 14.64 -23.33 4.69
CA PRO A 179 14.37 -24.75 4.94
C PRO A 179 13.51 -25.00 6.19
N ASP A 180 13.44 -24.03 7.11
CA ASP A 180 12.70 -24.15 8.37
C ASP A 180 11.22 -23.77 8.22
N ALA A 181 10.83 -23.16 7.10
CA ALA A 181 9.47 -22.73 6.79
C ALA A 181 9.15 -22.88 5.30
N ALA A 182 8.63 -24.04 4.92
CA ALA A 182 8.29 -24.35 3.54
C ALA A 182 6.92 -23.77 3.12
N ASN A 183 6.72 -22.45 3.22
CA ASN A 183 5.44 -21.80 2.89
C ASN A 183 5.14 -21.79 1.39
N PHE A 184 6.18 -21.81 0.55
CA PHE A 184 6.06 -21.61 -0.89
C PHE A 184 6.50 -22.85 -1.67
N ASP A 185 5.73 -23.21 -2.70
CA ASP A 185 6.09 -24.19 -3.70
C ASP A 185 6.61 -23.46 -4.96
N PRO A 186 7.91 -23.55 -5.29
CA PRO A 186 8.49 -22.84 -6.42
C PRO A 186 8.14 -23.46 -7.78
N GLU A 187 7.75 -24.74 -7.84
CA GLU A 187 7.37 -25.39 -9.10
C GLU A 187 5.97 -24.97 -9.51
N LEU A 188 5.03 -24.97 -8.56
CA LEU A 188 3.63 -24.58 -8.78
C LEU A 188 3.37 -23.08 -8.57
N ARG A 189 4.36 -22.34 -8.06
CA ARG A 189 4.28 -20.91 -7.75
C ARG A 189 3.08 -20.61 -6.87
N LEU A 190 2.97 -21.34 -5.77
CA LEU A 190 1.83 -21.23 -4.86
C LEU A 190 2.28 -21.17 -3.41
N ILE A 191 1.57 -20.37 -2.61
CA ILE A 191 1.70 -20.39 -1.16
C ILE A 191 0.80 -21.51 -0.62
N ARG A 192 1.35 -22.38 0.22
CA ARG A 192 0.81 -23.72 0.48
C ARG A 192 -0.37 -23.75 1.44
N SER A 193 -0.62 -22.67 2.18
CA SER A 193 -1.80 -22.52 3.05
C SER A 193 -2.23 -21.06 3.07
N PRO A 194 -3.50 -20.73 3.36
CA PRO A 194 -3.87 -19.38 3.75
C PRO A 194 -3.26 -18.95 5.11
N ILE A 195 -2.91 -19.91 5.98
CA ILE A 195 -2.26 -19.65 7.27
C ILE A 195 -0.79 -20.07 7.18
N THR A 196 0.13 -19.11 7.27
CA THR A 196 1.57 -19.31 7.04
C THR A 196 2.40 -18.49 8.02
N GLY A 197 3.73 -18.68 8.02
CA GLY A 197 4.62 -17.82 8.79
C GLY A 197 6.00 -18.43 9.01
N SER A 198 6.65 -18.02 10.09
CA SER A 198 8.00 -18.47 10.48
C SER A 198 8.07 -19.94 10.94
N ARG A 199 6.92 -20.61 11.07
CA ARG A 199 6.83 -22.06 11.31
C ARG A 199 6.38 -22.88 10.10
N GLY A 200 6.20 -22.23 8.94
CA GLY A 200 5.75 -22.88 7.72
C GLY A 200 4.22 -22.84 7.55
N PRO A 201 3.70 -23.58 6.57
CA PRO A 201 2.27 -23.60 6.29
C PRO A 201 1.52 -24.39 7.38
N HIS A 202 0.44 -23.81 7.90
CA HIS A 202 -0.42 -24.44 8.88
C HIS A 202 -1.59 -25.13 8.18
N PHE A 203 -1.55 -26.46 8.09
CA PHE A 203 -2.56 -27.25 7.36
C PHE A 203 -3.73 -27.71 8.23
N ILE A 204 -3.53 -27.77 9.54
CA ILE A 204 -4.51 -28.27 10.51
C ILE A 204 -4.55 -27.33 11.69
N ASN A 205 -5.60 -26.52 11.75
CA ASN A 205 -5.87 -25.64 12.86
C ASN A 205 -6.49 -26.42 14.02
N THR A 206 -6.15 -26.03 15.24
CA THR A 206 -6.65 -26.56 16.49
C THR A 206 -7.78 -25.68 17.03
N ALA A 207 -8.43 -26.10 18.11
CA ALA A 207 -9.43 -25.25 18.77
C ALA A 207 -8.79 -24.02 19.44
N GLU A 208 -7.55 -24.15 19.92
CA GLU A 208 -6.79 -23.08 20.55
C GLU A 208 -6.43 -21.98 19.55
N ASP A 209 -6.06 -22.36 18.32
CA ASP A 209 -5.75 -21.43 17.24
C ASP A 209 -6.88 -20.42 16.99
N TRP A 210 -8.14 -20.84 17.11
CA TRP A 210 -9.31 -20.01 16.86
C TRP A 210 -9.90 -19.34 18.10
N VAL A 211 -9.36 -19.60 19.30
CA VAL A 211 -10.07 -19.31 20.56
C VAL A 211 -10.45 -17.83 20.72
N THR A 212 -9.60 -16.92 20.28
CA THR A 212 -9.82 -15.47 20.33
C THR A 212 -10.73 -14.98 19.20
N HIS A 213 -10.71 -15.66 18.05
CA HIS A 213 -11.48 -15.32 16.86
C HIS A 213 -12.94 -15.82 16.91
N ARG A 214 -13.25 -16.88 17.68
CA ARG A 214 -14.60 -17.50 17.69
C ARG A 214 -15.74 -16.48 17.87
N PRO A 215 -15.69 -15.53 18.82
CA PRO A 215 -16.74 -14.53 18.99
C PRO A 215 -16.90 -13.61 17.78
N ILE A 216 -15.79 -13.21 17.16
CA ILE A 216 -15.76 -12.34 15.98
C ILE A 216 -16.34 -13.08 14.78
N LEU A 217 -15.91 -14.33 14.55
CA LEU A 217 -16.33 -15.15 13.42
C LEU A 217 -17.82 -15.56 13.48
N ALA A 218 -18.41 -15.57 14.67
CA ALA A 218 -19.85 -15.78 14.85
C ALA A 218 -20.73 -14.69 14.20
N HIS A 219 -20.16 -13.51 13.89
CA HIS A 219 -20.86 -12.41 13.22
C HIS A 219 -20.79 -12.47 11.68
N TYR A 220 -20.04 -13.42 11.13
CA TYR A 220 -19.95 -13.65 9.68
C TYR A 220 -20.85 -14.82 9.26
N PRO A 221 -21.16 -14.99 7.96
CA PRO A 221 -21.84 -16.18 7.46
C PRO A 221 -21.09 -17.46 7.86
N LEU A 222 -21.76 -18.62 7.82
CA LEU A 222 -21.05 -19.89 7.97
C LEU A 222 -20.08 -20.10 6.81
N PRO A 223 -18.86 -20.65 7.05
CA PRO A 223 -17.91 -21.01 6.00
C PRO A 223 -18.56 -21.85 4.90
N PHE A 224 -19.42 -22.81 5.28
CA PHE A 224 -20.20 -23.64 4.36
C PHE A 224 -21.61 -23.88 4.90
N ASN A 225 -22.56 -24.11 3.99
CA ASN A 225 -23.96 -24.42 4.35
C ASN A 225 -24.17 -25.90 4.70
N ASP A 226 -23.25 -26.79 4.31
CA ASP A 226 -23.36 -28.25 4.40
C ASP A 226 -22.59 -28.84 5.59
N ILE A 227 -22.29 -28.03 6.61
CA ILE A 227 -21.62 -28.49 7.83
C ILE A 227 -22.61 -29.32 8.65
N PRO A 228 -22.31 -30.60 8.97
CA PRO A 228 -23.23 -31.44 9.74
C PRO A 228 -23.56 -30.81 11.09
N TYR A 229 -24.85 -30.82 11.44
CA TYR A 229 -25.40 -30.32 12.71
C TYR A 229 -25.28 -28.80 12.94
N VAL A 230 -24.77 -28.04 11.98
CA VAL A 230 -24.54 -26.60 12.09
C VAL A 230 -25.39 -25.86 11.07
N ASP A 231 -26.34 -25.05 11.55
CA ASP A 231 -27.26 -24.25 10.74
C ASP A 231 -27.12 -22.73 10.96
N SER A 232 -26.30 -22.31 11.93
CA SER A 232 -26.11 -20.91 12.33
C SER A 232 -24.66 -20.63 12.72
N SER A 233 -24.19 -19.42 12.41
CA SER A 233 -22.85 -18.93 12.80
C SER A 233 -22.66 -18.81 14.32
N SER A 234 -23.73 -18.79 15.10
CA SER A 234 -23.62 -18.87 16.57
C SER A 234 -22.90 -20.14 17.04
N ALA A 235 -22.87 -21.19 16.21
CA ALA A 235 -22.13 -22.43 16.48
C ALA A 235 -20.61 -22.25 16.61
N TRP A 236 -20.05 -21.12 16.15
CA TRP A 236 -18.67 -20.76 16.48
C TRP A 236 -18.44 -20.68 17.99
N ASN A 237 -19.42 -20.22 18.76
CA ASN A 237 -19.31 -20.05 20.22
C ASN A 237 -19.90 -21.23 21.00
N ASP A 238 -20.32 -22.30 20.32
CA ASP A 238 -20.84 -23.51 20.94
C ASP A 238 -19.75 -24.58 20.94
N ASP A 239 -19.33 -25.06 22.12
CA ASP A 239 -18.24 -26.02 22.26
C ASP A 239 -18.58 -27.42 21.73
N GLU A 240 -19.87 -27.78 21.65
CA GLU A 240 -20.31 -29.05 21.07
C GLU A 240 -20.34 -28.98 19.53
N LEU A 241 -20.71 -27.82 18.97
CA LEU A 241 -20.87 -27.65 17.52
C LEU A 241 -19.60 -27.16 16.80
N PHE A 242 -18.77 -26.34 17.46
CA PHE A 242 -17.53 -25.79 16.88
C PHE A 242 -16.59 -26.85 16.28
N PRO A 243 -16.41 -28.05 16.86
CA PRO A 243 -15.60 -29.11 16.24
C PRO A 243 -16.04 -29.49 14.82
N HIS A 244 -17.33 -29.34 14.48
CA HIS A 244 -17.82 -29.58 13.12
C HIS A 244 -17.38 -28.48 12.13
N ILE A 245 -17.37 -27.22 12.58
CA ILE A 245 -16.85 -26.09 11.80
C ILE A 245 -15.34 -26.27 11.59
N LEU A 246 -14.60 -26.53 12.67
CA LEU A 246 -13.15 -26.70 12.64
C LEU A 246 -12.74 -27.81 11.67
N LYS A 247 -13.45 -28.95 11.72
CA LYS A 247 -13.24 -30.06 10.79
C LYS A 247 -13.44 -29.62 9.33
N ALA A 248 -14.54 -28.94 9.02
CA ALA A 248 -14.85 -28.51 7.67
C ALA A 248 -13.81 -27.51 7.11
N ILE A 249 -13.35 -26.55 7.92
CA ILE A 249 -12.31 -25.60 7.53
C ILE A 249 -10.98 -26.30 7.28
N ASN A 250 -10.54 -27.20 8.17
CA ASN A 250 -9.30 -27.95 7.99
C ASN A 250 -9.31 -28.85 6.75
N GLU A 251 -10.44 -29.50 6.47
CA GLU A 251 -10.58 -30.37 5.30
C GLU A 251 -10.61 -29.60 3.98
N ARG A 252 -11.13 -28.36 3.97
CA ARG A 252 -11.46 -27.64 2.73
C ARG A 252 -10.61 -26.39 2.46
N MET A 253 -10.24 -25.62 3.48
CA MET A 253 -9.63 -24.28 3.31
C MET A 253 -8.13 -24.23 3.61
N MET A 254 -7.63 -25.05 4.55
CA MET A 254 -6.27 -24.87 5.10
C MET A 254 -5.15 -25.46 4.25
N GLN A 255 -5.47 -26.04 3.09
CA GLN A 255 -4.51 -26.68 2.19
C GLN A 255 -4.60 -26.05 0.80
N GLY A 256 -3.58 -25.28 0.44
CA GLY A 256 -3.50 -24.60 -0.84
C GLY A 256 -3.42 -23.07 -0.73
N ASP A 257 -3.50 -22.45 -1.90
CA ASP A 257 -3.32 -21.02 -2.09
C ASP A 257 -4.66 -20.30 -2.25
N VAL A 258 -4.69 -19.04 -1.84
CA VAL A 258 -5.85 -18.15 -1.89
C VAL A 258 -5.41 -16.76 -2.37
N PRO A 259 -6.28 -15.97 -3.03
CA PRO A 259 -5.90 -14.65 -3.53
C PRO A 259 -5.35 -13.72 -2.47
N LEU A 260 -5.78 -13.87 -1.21
CA LEU A 260 -5.27 -13.11 -0.07
C LEU A 260 -3.74 -13.13 0.01
N ASN A 261 -3.11 -14.25 -0.34
CA ASN A 261 -1.66 -14.40 -0.32
C ASN A 261 -0.93 -13.49 -1.33
N LEU A 262 -1.61 -12.80 -2.24
CA LEU A 262 -1.00 -11.78 -3.11
C LEU A 262 -0.43 -10.60 -2.32
N THR A 263 -0.90 -10.32 -1.10
CA THR A 263 -0.33 -9.24 -0.26
C THR A 263 1.14 -9.51 0.10
N SER A 264 1.58 -10.78 0.07
CA SER A 264 2.97 -11.20 0.26
C SER A 264 3.96 -10.59 -0.73
N THR A 265 3.48 -10.15 -1.89
CA THR A 265 4.31 -9.47 -2.89
C THR A 265 4.95 -8.19 -2.35
N SER A 266 4.34 -7.53 -1.35
CA SER A 266 4.92 -6.34 -0.72
C SER A 266 6.16 -6.67 0.09
N LEU A 267 6.18 -7.84 0.75
CA LEU A 267 7.36 -8.32 1.47
C LEU A 267 8.55 -8.56 0.51
N MET A 268 8.26 -9.10 -0.66
CA MET A 268 9.25 -9.30 -1.71
C MET A 268 9.70 -7.97 -2.33
N LEU A 269 8.78 -7.04 -2.54
CA LEU A 269 9.11 -5.72 -3.06
C LEU A 269 10.00 -4.96 -2.07
N ASN A 270 9.71 -5.05 -0.77
CA ASN A 270 10.55 -4.50 0.29
C ASN A 270 11.98 -5.07 0.24
N ALA A 271 12.14 -6.39 0.10
CA ALA A 271 13.44 -7.02 -0.07
C ALA A 271 14.15 -6.59 -1.37
N PHE A 272 13.42 -6.47 -2.49
CA PHE A 272 13.95 -5.98 -3.75
C PHE A 272 14.47 -4.54 -3.62
N MET A 273 13.67 -3.61 -3.11
CA MET A 273 14.05 -2.20 -2.99
C MET A 273 15.20 -1.97 -2.02
N THR A 274 15.35 -2.85 -1.04
CA THR A 274 16.45 -2.86 -0.09
C THR A 274 17.74 -3.39 -0.73
N THR A 275 17.66 -4.45 -1.54
CA THR A 275 18.83 -5.22 -1.97
C THR A 275 19.27 -5.01 -3.41
N GLY A 276 18.34 -4.65 -4.29
CA GLY A 276 18.50 -4.68 -5.75
C GLY A 276 18.55 -6.08 -6.36
N ASP A 277 18.34 -7.15 -5.58
CA ASP A 277 18.46 -8.52 -6.08
C ASP A 277 17.26 -8.90 -6.95
N ALA A 278 17.54 -9.15 -8.24
CA ALA A 278 16.54 -9.46 -9.26
C ALA A 278 15.68 -10.69 -8.94
N LYS A 279 16.11 -11.59 -8.05
CA LYS A 279 15.31 -12.76 -7.66
C LYS A 279 13.99 -12.38 -7.00
N PHE A 280 13.97 -11.31 -6.21
CA PHE A 280 12.75 -10.86 -5.54
C PHE A 280 11.77 -10.24 -6.54
N LYS A 281 12.30 -9.45 -7.49
CA LYS A 281 11.51 -8.95 -8.63
C LYS A 281 10.92 -10.10 -9.45
N GLN A 282 11.73 -11.08 -9.84
CA GLN A 282 11.29 -12.23 -10.62
C GLN A 282 10.20 -13.03 -9.88
N TRP A 283 10.33 -13.20 -8.57
CA TRP A 283 9.31 -13.86 -7.75
C TRP A 283 7.96 -13.14 -7.83
N ILE A 284 7.95 -11.81 -7.70
CA ILE A 284 6.71 -11.01 -7.78
C ILE A 284 6.05 -11.21 -9.15
N GLU A 285 6.82 -11.10 -10.22
CA GLU A 285 6.32 -11.28 -11.58
C GLU A 285 5.73 -12.68 -11.80
N ASP A 286 6.47 -13.72 -11.40
CA ASP A 286 6.03 -15.11 -11.58
C ASP A 286 4.80 -15.46 -10.76
N TYR A 287 4.72 -14.96 -9.53
CA TYR A 287 3.61 -15.25 -8.63
C TYR A 287 2.32 -14.54 -9.04
N VAL A 288 2.40 -13.25 -9.41
CA VAL A 288 1.23 -12.51 -9.92
C VAL A 288 0.79 -13.06 -11.28
N GLN A 289 1.73 -13.43 -12.15
CA GLN A 289 1.42 -14.09 -13.42
C GLN A 289 0.71 -15.44 -13.18
N ALA A 290 1.12 -16.24 -12.19
CA ALA A 290 0.44 -17.50 -11.86
C ALA A 290 -1.03 -17.27 -11.47
N TRP A 291 -1.35 -16.19 -10.75
CA TRP A 291 -2.73 -15.80 -10.45
C TRP A 291 -3.51 -15.35 -11.70
N MET A 292 -2.89 -14.60 -12.60
CA MET A 292 -3.50 -14.26 -13.90
C MET A 292 -3.77 -15.52 -14.75
N ASP A 293 -2.88 -16.49 -14.74
CA ASP A 293 -3.05 -17.77 -15.45
C ASP A 293 -4.20 -18.59 -14.85
N ARG A 294 -4.35 -18.59 -13.51
CA ARG A 294 -5.48 -19.22 -12.82
C ARG A 294 -6.81 -18.56 -13.16
N VAL A 295 -6.86 -17.22 -13.26
CA VAL A 295 -8.03 -16.48 -13.77
C VAL A 295 -8.39 -16.93 -15.19
N ALA A 296 -7.39 -17.01 -16.08
CA ALA A 296 -7.62 -17.47 -17.45
C ALA A 296 -8.12 -18.92 -17.52
N ALA A 297 -7.55 -19.82 -16.70
CA ALA A 297 -7.96 -21.21 -16.59
C ALA A 297 -9.37 -21.38 -16.00
N ASN A 298 -9.85 -20.39 -15.24
CA ASN A 298 -11.16 -20.37 -14.60
C ASN A 298 -12.16 -19.44 -15.32
N ASN A 299 -12.09 -19.40 -16.66
CA ASN A 299 -13.02 -18.65 -17.51
C ASN A 299 -13.08 -17.14 -17.22
N GLY A 300 -11.95 -16.54 -16.82
CA GLY A 300 -11.86 -15.11 -16.52
C GLY A 300 -12.33 -14.73 -15.11
N ILE A 301 -12.65 -15.71 -14.25
CA ILE A 301 -13.06 -15.49 -12.86
C ILE A 301 -11.89 -15.80 -11.94
N LEU A 302 -11.60 -14.91 -10.98
CA LEU A 302 -10.61 -15.17 -9.94
C LEU A 302 -11.07 -16.33 -9.04
N PRO A 303 -10.42 -17.52 -9.09
CA PRO A 303 -10.71 -18.56 -8.11
C PRO A 303 -10.22 -18.11 -6.74
N ASP A 304 -10.91 -18.49 -5.67
CA ASP A 304 -10.50 -18.14 -4.30
C ASP A 304 -9.82 -19.31 -3.56
N ASN A 305 -9.61 -20.45 -4.23
CA ASN A 305 -8.95 -21.62 -3.67
C ASN A 305 -8.25 -22.46 -4.76
N VAL A 306 -6.99 -22.81 -4.50
CA VAL A 306 -6.16 -23.67 -5.36
C VAL A 306 -5.45 -24.68 -4.47
N GLY A 307 -5.74 -25.96 -4.62
CA GLY A 307 -5.13 -26.99 -3.76
C GLY A 307 -3.64 -27.21 -4.02
N LEU A 308 -3.01 -28.04 -3.18
CA LEU A 308 -1.58 -28.33 -3.22
C LEU A 308 -1.12 -29.00 -4.52
N SER A 309 -2.04 -29.57 -5.32
CA SER A 309 -1.73 -30.08 -6.65
C SER A 309 -1.70 -29.00 -7.75
N GLY A 310 -2.05 -27.76 -7.41
CA GLY A 310 -2.29 -26.66 -8.36
C GLY A 310 -3.71 -26.67 -8.97
N LYS A 311 -4.58 -27.60 -8.55
CA LYS A 311 -5.95 -27.70 -9.06
C LYS A 311 -6.89 -26.73 -8.33
N ILE A 312 -7.60 -25.92 -9.10
CA ILE A 312 -8.69 -25.07 -8.61
C ILE A 312 -9.83 -25.95 -8.06
N GLY A 313 -10.33 -25.64 -6.86
CA GLY A 313 -11.43 -26.39 -6.28
C GLY A 313 -11.06 -27.79 -5.75
N GLU A 314 -9.78 -28.10 -5.56
CA GLU A 314 -9.31 -29.44 -5.19
C GLU A 314 -10.01 -30.01 -3.95
N HIS A 315 -10.16 -29.16 -2.92
CA HIS A 315 -10.78 -29.53 -1.65
C HIS A 315 -12.21 -28.99 -1.50
N MET A 316 -12.81 -28.52 -2.60
CA MET A 316 -14.12 -27.85 -2.64
C MET A 316 -15.09 -28.53 -3.63
N ASP A 317 -14.94 -29.83 -3.87
CA ASP A 317 -15.73 -30.58 -4.86
C ASP A 317 -15.73 -29.95 -6.26
N GLY A 318 -14.61 -29.31 -6.64
CA GLY A 318 -14.45 -28.60 -7.90
C GLY A 318 -15.02 -27.17 -7.95
N LYS A 319 -15.56 -26.64 -6.84
CA LYS A 319 -16.00 -25.24 -6.77
C LYS A 319 -14.77 -24.32 -6.75
N TRP A 320 -14.75 -23.33 -7.63
CA TRP A 320 -13.70 -22.29 -7.69
C TRP A 320 -13.82 -21.23 -6.57
N TRP A 321 -14.91 -21.30 -5.80
CA TRP A 321 -15.20 -20.40 -4.68
C TRP A 321 -15.31 -21.18 -3.36
N GLY A 322 -15.22 -20.45 -2.24
CA GLY A 322 -15.38 -20.99 -0.88
C GLY A 322 -14.08 -21.06 -0.07
N GLY A 323 -12.97 -20.55 -0.59
CA GLY A 323 -11.69 -20.45 0.11
C GLY A 323 -11.67 -19.45 1.26
N TYR A 324 -10.55 -19.47 2.00
CA TYR A 324 -10.29 -18.58 3.14
C TYR A 324 -10.17 -17.11 2.67
N TYR A 325 -10.90 -16.19 3.32
CA TYR A 325 -11.12 -14.81 2.82
C TYR A 325 -11.55 -14.74 1.34
N GLY A 326 -12.24 -15.79 0.88
CA GLY A 326 -12.73 -15.93 -0.46
C GLY A 326 -14.03 -15.18 -0.73
N TRP A 327 -14.69 -15.53 -1.83
CA TRP A 327 -15.97 -14.96 -2.24
C TRP A 327 -17.11 -15.20 -1.27
N ARG A 328 -16.99 -16.20 -0.39
CA ARG A 328 -18.04 -16.53 0.58
C ARG A 328 -17.75 -16.01 1.99
N TRP A 329 -16.53 -16.19 2.49
CA TRP A 329 -16.24 -16.10 3.92
C TRP A 329 -14.80 -15.64 4.21
N PRO A 330 -14.56 -14.83 5.26
CA PRO A 330 -15.57 -14.11 6.04
C PRO A 330 -16.05 -12.85 5.33
N HIS A 331 -15.29 -12.26 4.40
CA HIS A 331 -15.52 -10.87 3.93
C HIS A 331 -16.02 -10.72 2.48
N GLY A 332 -15.61 -11.60 1.54
CA GLY A 332 -16.07 -11.53 0.15
C GLY A 332 -15.23 -10.63 -0.76
N LEU A 333 -15.90 -9.85 -1.63
CA LEU A 333 -15.31 -9.02 -2.69
C LEU A 333 -14.19 -8.09 -2.20
N PHE A 334 -14.30 -7.57 -0.99
CA PHE A 334 -13.31 -6.66 -0.39
C PHE A 334 -11.87 -7.25 -0.46
N ASN A 335 -11.63 -8.46 0.03
CA ASN A 335 -10.28 -9.06 -0.03
C ASN A 335 -9.87 -9.42 -1.46
N GLN A 336 -10.83 -9.73 -2.33
CA GLN A 336 -10.52 -10.03 -3.73
C GLN A 336 -9.96 -8.80 -4.44
N LEU A 337 -10.59 -7.64 -4.24
CA LEU A 337 -10.10 -6.37 -4.78
C LEU A 337 -8.78 -5.97 -4.15
N GLU A 338 -8.71 -6.03 -2.84
CA GLU A 338 -7.55 -5.53 -2.11
C GLU A 338 -6.27 -6.31 -2.43
N SER A 339 -6.31 -7.64 -2.32
CA SER A 339 -5.16 -8.50 -2.58
C SER A 339 -4.71 -8.44 -4.04
N THR A 340 -5.66 -8.40 -5.00
CA THR A 340 -5.31 -8.27 -6.42
C THR A 340 -4.75 -6.90 -6.77
N ILE A 341 -5.23 -5.82 -6.13
CA ILE A 341 -4.64 -4.50 -6.30
C ILE A 341 -3.23 -4.50 -5.74
N ILE A 342 -2.99 -4.97 -4.51
CA ILE A 342 -1.63 -5.01 -3.91
C ILE A 342 -0.67 -5.79 -4.83
N GLY A 343 -1.04 -7.03 -5.20
CA GLY A 343 -0.22 -7.88 -6.08
C GLY A 343 0.09 -7.21 -7.42
N ALA A 344 -0.94 -6.67 -8.10
CA ALA A 344 -0.77 -6.01 -9.38
C ALA A 344 0.04 -4.70 -9.28
N SER A 345 -0.10 -3.95 -8.18
CA SER A 345 0.64 -2.71 -7.92
C SER A 345 2.13 -3.00 -7.78
N ASN A 346 2.47 -4.04 -7.02
CA ASN A 346 3.85 -4.44 -6.79
C ASN A 346 4.50 -4.98 -8.07
N ALA A 347 3.79 -5.82 -8.84
CA ALA A 347 4.26 -6.29 -10.14
C ALA A 347 4.44 -5.15 -11.14
N TYR A 348 3.50 -4.19 -11.16
CA TYR A 348 3.62 -3.02 -12.03
C TYR A 348 4.80 -2.12 -11.61
N ALA A 349 5.03 -1.93 -10.32
CA ALA A 349 6.14 -1.13 -9.80
C ALA A 349 7.51 -1.68 -10.22
N VAL A 350 7.71 -3.01 -10.21
CA VAL A 350 9.01 -3.59 -10.57
C VAL A 350 9.22 -3.78 -12.08
N THR A 351 8.15 -3.76 -12.88
CA THR A 351 8.21 -4.04 -14.32
C THR A 351 7.94 -2.85 -15.23
N GLY A 352 7.14 -1.88 -14.77
CA GLY A 352 6.52 -0.89 -15.65
C GLY A 352 5.53 -1.48 -16.65
N ASP A 353 5.12 -2.75 -16.50
CA ASP A 353 4.21 -3.42 -17.42
C ASP A 353 2.75 -3.30 -16.93
N PRO A 354 1.90 -2.49 -17.60
CA PRO A 354 0.53 -2.26 -17.16
C PRO A 354 -0.37 -3.49 -17.31
N ARG A 355 0.11 -4.59 -17.93
CA ARG A 355 -0.68 -5.81 -18.07
C ARG A 355 -1.06 -6.43 -16.73
N PHE A 356 -0.23 -6.27 -15.69
CA PHE A 356 -0.54 -6.79 -14.35
C PHE A 356 -1.78 -6.15 -13.75
N LEU A 357 -2.08 -4.88 -14.11
CA LEU A 357 -3.31 -4.20 -13.68
C LEU A 357 -4.59 -4.83 -14.28
N HIS A 358 -4.49 -5.78 -15.23
CA HIS A 358 -5.65 -6.56 -15.66
C HIS A 358 -6.22 -7.47 -14.57
N LEU A 359 -5.41 -7.90 -13.60
CA LEU A 359 -5.84 -8.79 -12.52
C LEU A 359 -6.96 -8.15 -11.65
N PRO A 360 -6.79 -6.96 -11.06
CA PRO A 360 -7.88 -6.31 -10.33
C PRO A 360 -9.02 -5.85 -11.27
N ARG A 361 -8.72 -5.46 -12.52
CA ARG A 361 -9.75 -5.07 -13.51
C ARG A 361 -10.70 -6.22 -13.85
N SER A 362 -10.24 -7.47 -13.90
CA SER A 362 -11.11 -8.61 -14.15
C SER A 362 -12.08 -8.85 -13.00
N VAL A 363 -11.65 -8.65 -11.75
CA VAL A 363 -12.52 -8.73 -10.57
C VAL A 363 -13.60 -7.65 -10.63
N ILE A 364 -13.20 -6.39 -10.89
CA ILE A 364 -14.14 -5.26 -11.00
C ILE A 364 -15.14 -5.51 -12.13
N SER A 365 -14.66 -5.91 -13.32
CA SER A 365 -15.52 -6.14 -14.48
C SER A 365 -16.53 -7.25 -14.22
N LEU A 366 -16.12 -8.37 -13.61
CA LEU A 366 -17.02 -9.47 -13.24
C LEU A 366 -18.16 -8.99 -12.34
N VAL A 367 -17.86 -8.31 -11.23
CA VAL A 367 -18.91 -7.91 -10.29
C VAL A 367 -19.78 -6.77 -10.84
N THR A 368 -19.22 -5.91 -11.68
CA THR A 368 -19.97 -4.87 -12.40
C THR A 368 -20.95 -5.46 -13.41
N GLU A 369 -20.59 -6.54 -14.11
CA GLU A 369 -21.49 -7.28 -15.01
C GLU A 369 -22.65 -7.95 -14.28
N GLN A 370 -22.42 -8.41 -13.04
CA GLN A 370 -23.47 -8.95 -12.18
C GLN A 370 -24.29 -7.87 -11.47
N GLY A 371 -23.88 -6.60 -11.55
CA GLY A 371 -24.45 -5.51 -10.79
C GLY A 371 -25.87 -5.12 -11.20
N LYS A 372 -26.58 -4.47 -10.29
CA LYS A 372 -27.95 -3.98 -10.48
C LYS A 372 -28.11 -2.57 -9.96
N GLN A 373 -28.93 -1.78 -10.64
CA GLN A 373 -29.27 -0.43 -10.20
C GLN A 373 -30.27 -0.48 -9.03
N VAL A 374 -29.94 0.18 -7.93
CA VAL A 374 -30.80 0.37 -6.76
C VAL A 374 -30.77 1.85 -6.43
N ASP A 375 -31.93 2.52 -6.53
CA ASP A 375 -32.07 3.96 -6.25
C ASP A 375 -31.04 4.87 -6.97
N GLY A 376 -30.62 4.48 -8.18
CA GLY A 376 -29.65 5.22 -8.99
C GLY A 376 -28.17 4.91 -8.70
N VAL A 377 -27.89 4.04 -7.73
CA VAL A 377 -26.56 3.56 -7.39
C VAL A 377 -26.37 2.13 -7.89
N LEU A 378 -25.21 1.85 -8.47
CA LEU A 378 -24.87 0.51 -8.93
C LEU A 378 -24.44 -0.37 -7.75
N HIS A 379 -25.30 -1.31 -7.36
CA HIS A 379 -24.97 -2.34 -6.38
C HIS A 379 -24.35 -3.55 -7.09
N VAL A 380 -23.19 -3.99 -6.63
CA VAL A 380 -22.50 -5.19 -7.13
C VAL A 380 -22.61 -6.31 -6.09
N PRO A 381 -22.52 -7.60 -6.46
CA PRO A 381 -22.50 -8.66 -5.46
C PRO A 381 -21.18 -8.66 -4.71
N HIS A 382 -21.24 -8.70 -3.39
CA HIS A 382 -20.04 -8.84 -2.55
C HIS A 382 -19.72 -10.29 -2.22
N ARG A 383 -20.65 -11.23 -2.48
CA ARG A 383 -20.46 -12.64 -2.16
C ARG A 383 -20.99 -13.59 -3.21
N HIS A 384 -20.43 -14.80 -3.21
CA HIS A 384 -20.89 -15.94 -4.02
C HIS A 384 -21.07 -17.19 -3.14
N GLY A 385 -22.08 -18.02 -3.45
CA GLY A 385 -22.39 -19.24 -2.71
C GLY A 385 -23.15 -20.25 -3.58
N ASP A 386 -23.73 -21.28 -2.95
CA ASP A 386 -24.44 -22.34 -3.67
C ASP A 386 -25.63 -21.84 -4.49
N GLU A 387 -26.25 -20.73 -4.04
CA GLU A 387 -27.38 -20.08 -4.73
C GLU A 387 -26.94 -18.99 -5.73
N GLY A 388 -25.64 -18.84 -5.97
CA GLY A 388 -25.07 -17.85 -6.87
C GLY A 388 -24.60 -16.57 -6.16
N TRP A 389 -24.67 -15.43 -6.87
CA TRP A 389 -24.24 -14.11 -6.39
C TRP A 389 -25.26 -13.49 -5.42
N TYR A 390 -24.78 -12.93 -4.30
CA TYR A 390 -25.61 -12.26 -3.28
C TYR A 390 -24.84 -11.14 -2.57
N ASP A 391 -25.44 -10.56 -1.52
CA ASP A 391 -24.90 -9.41 -0.77
C ASP A 391 -24.65 -8.18 -1.68
N TYR A 392 -25.73 -7.72 -2.32
CA TYR A 392 -25.67 -6.63 -3.29
C TYR A 392 -25.60 -5.25 -2.63
N ARG A 393 -24.44 -4.61 -2.68
CA ARG A 393 -24.18 -3.28 -2.11
C ARG A 393 -23.17 -2.50 -2.96
N PRO A 394 -23.04 -1.17 -2.77
CA PRO A 394 -22.04 -0.38 -3.49
C PRO A 394 -20.64 -0.94 -3.30
N ILE A 395 -19.80 -0.82 -4.33
CA ILE A 395 -18.37 -1.13 -4.22
C ILE A 395 -17.68 -0.03 -3.42
N ASN A 396 -16.70 -0.38 -2.59
CA ASN A 396 -15.90 0.65 -1.92
C ASN A 396 -15.01 1.36 -2.95
N ALA A 397 -15.19 2.67 -3.10
CA ALA A 397 -14.51 3.47 -4.11
C ALA A 397 -12.98 3.45 -3.93
N LYS A 398 -12.45 3.26 -2.71
CA LYS A 398 -11.02 3.30 -2.43
C LYS A 398 -10.20 2.40 -3.35
N TYR A 399 -10.72 1.22 -3.69
CA TYR A 399 -10.05 0.27 -4.59
C TYR A 399 -10.03 0.76 -6.04
N LEU A 400 -11.11 1.39 -6.49
CA LEU A 400 -11.18 2.01 -7.82
C LEU A 400 -10.22 3.20 -7.91
N VAL A 401 -10.16 4.01 -6.84
CA VAL A 401 -9.24 5.15 -6.73
C VAL A 401 -7.78 4.69 -6.79
N HIS A 402 -7.40 3.65 -6.04
CA HIS A 402 -6.05 3.09 -6.10
C HIS A 402 -5.68 2.58 -7.49
N LEU A 403 -6.58 1.84 -8.15
CA LEU A 403 -6.34 1.33 -9.49
C LEU A 403 -6.18 2.47 -10.51
N TRP A 404 -7.08 3.45 -10.51
CA TRP A 404 -6.97 4.64 -11.35
C TRP A 404 -5.70 5.44 -11.04
N TYR A 405 -5.34 5.55 -9.76
CA TYR A 405 -4.16 6.27 -9.35
C TYR A 405 -2.90 5.68 -9.99
N LEU A 406 -2.77 4.34 -9.92
CA LEU A 406 -1.67 3.59 -10.52
C LEU A 406 -1.69 3.62 -12.04
N SER A 407 -2.84 3.47 -12.68
CA SER A 407 -2.88 3.41 -14.15
C SER A 407 -2.84 4.78 -14.82
N ARG A 408 -3.42 5.80 -14.17
CA ARG A 408 -3.82 7.09 -14.77
C ARG A 408 -4.67 6.94 -16.03
N ALA A 409 -5.32 5.78 -16.21
CA ALA A 409 -6.05 5.46 -17.41
C ALA A 409 -7.49 5.97 -17.33
N GLU A 410 -7.97 6.52 -18.44
CA GLU A 410 -9.35 7.02 -18.57
C GLU A 410 -10.39 5.91 -18.34
N GLY A 411 -10.08 4.65 -18.73
CA GLY A 411 -10.99 3.52 -18.50
C GLY A 411 -11.21 3.21 -17.02
N ASP A 412 -10.19 3.39 -16.17
CA ASP A 412 -10.34 3.18 -14.72
C ASP A 412 -11.04 4.38 -14.07
N TRP A 413 -10.85 5.59 -14.62
CA TRP A 413 -11.62 6.77 -14.22
C TRP A 413 -13.12 6.57 -14.45
N GLN A 414 -13.50 6.05 -15.61
CA GLN A 414 -14.89 5.74 -15.94
C GLN A 414 -15.51 4.70 -15.00
N GLN A 415 -14.70 3.79 -14.43
CA GLN A 415 -15.20 2.89 -13.37
C GLN A 415 -15.51 3.66 -12.09
N ILE A 416 -14.67 4.60 -11.68
CA ILE A 416 -14.97 5.47 -10.53
C ILE A 416 -16.28 6.22 -10.78
N GLU A 417 -16.45 6.88 -11.92
CA GLU A 417 -17.68 7.62 -12.24
C GLU A 417 -18.93 6.73 -12.29
N ARG A 418 -18.77 5.48 -12.75
CA ARG A 418 -19.87 4.51 -12.82
C ARG A 418 -20.33 4.01 -11.45
N HIS A 419 -19.42 3.96 -10.48
CA HIS A 419 -19.64 3.31 -9.20
C HIS A 419 -19.77 4.28 -8.02
N ALA A 420 -19.13 5.45 -8.08
CA ALA A 420 -19.16 6.42 -7.01
C ALA A 420 -20.49 7.17 -6.97
N ASP A 421 -20.96 7.50 -5.77
CA ASP A 421 -22.06 8.42 -5.56
C ASP A 421 -21.56 9.84 -5.84
N PRO A 422 -22.12 10.59 -6.81
CA PRO A 422 -21.69 11.95 -7.12
C PRO A 422 -21.76 12.92 -5.92
N SER A 423 -22.62 12.66 -4.93
CA SER A 423 -22.73 13.52 -3.73
C SER A 423 -21.51 13.41 -2.80
N ALA A 424 -20.85 12.24 -2.78
CA ALA A 424 -19.63 11.98 -1.99
C ALA A 424 -18.41 12.81 -2.44
N TRP A 425 -18.53 13.55 -3.56
CA TRP A 425 -17.47 14.36 -4.15
C TRP A 425 -17.51 15.81 -3.67
N SER A 426 -18.70 16.29 -3.27
CA SER A 426 -18.92 17.70 -2.91
C SER A 426 -19.14 17.92 -1.42
N GLU A 427 -19.64 16.93 -0.68
CA GLU A 427 -19.81 17.01 0.77
C GLU A 427 -18.60 16.38 1.47
N PHE A 428 -17.86 17.18 2.24
CA PHE A 428 -16.75 16.68 3.04
C PHE A 428 -17.21 16.33 4.46
N SER A 429 -17.12 15.05 4.81
CA SER A 429 -17.23 14.55 6.18
C SER A 429 -16.10 13.57 6.42
N TYR A 430 -15.26 13.85 7.40
CA TYR A 430 -14.12 13.01 7.71
C TYR A 430 -14.54 11.71 8.41
N SER A 431 -14.01 10.59 7.93
CA SER A 431 -14.12 9.28 8.56
C SER A 431 -12.72 8.73 8.87
N LYS A 432 -12.50 8.24 10.10
CA LYS A 432 -11.27 7.51 10.44
C LYS A 432 -11.50 6.00 10.31
N GLY A 433 -10.64 5.34 9.56
CA GLY A 433 -10.50 3.87 9.53
C GLY A 433 -9.13 3.43 10.02
N LYS A 434 -8.91 2.12 10.16
CA LYS A 434 -7.64 1.54 10.65
C LYS A 434 -6.42 2.03 9.85
N GLY A 435 -6.54 2.14 8.53
CA GLY A 435 -5.47 2.54 7.63
C GLY A 435 -5.46 3.99 7.16
N ASP A 436 -6.31 4.87 7.71
CA ASP A 436 -6.37 6.29 7.32
C ASP A 436 -6.51 6.49 5.78
N SER A 437 -7.45 5.77 5.15
CA SER A 437 -7.67 5.76 3.69
C SER A 437 -9.14 5.84 3.27
N GLU A 438 -10.00 6.35 4.15
CA GLU A 438 -11.46 6.29 4.00
C GLU A 438 -12.06 7.55 3.37
N ASN A 439 -11.25 8.55 3.02
CA ASN A 439 -11.71 9.81 2.41
C ASN A 439 -11.13 10.06 0.99
N PRO A 440 -11.11 9.08 0.06
CA PRO A 440 -10.49 9.27 -1.26
C PRO A 440 -11.31 10.14 -2.23
N GLU A 441 -12.64 10.17 -2.14
CA GLU A 441 -13.50 10.88 -3.11
C GLU A 441 -13.41 12.41 -3.00
N PRO A 442 -13.46 13.04 -1.80
CA PRO A 442 -13.28 14.49 -1.69
C PRO A 442 -11.88 14.95 -2.16
N TRP A 443 -10.86 14.13 -1.92
CA TRP A 443 -9.52 14.36 -2.46
C TRP A 443 -9.48 14.27 -3.99
N LEU A 444 -10.17 13.29 -4.59
CA LEU A 444 -10.30 13.19 -6.04
C LEU A 444 -10.95 14.43 -6.65
N ALA A 445 -12.02 14.94 -6.03
CA ALA A 445 -12.65 16.19 -6.46
C ALA A 445 -11.66 17.37 -6.39
N PHE A 446 -10.86 17.45 -5.33
CA PHE A 446 -9.82 18.47 -5.18
C PHE A 446 -8.77 18.43 -6.28
N VAL A 447 -8.13 17.28 -6.55
CA VAL A 447 -7.08 17.18 -7.58
C VAL A 447 -7.60 17.35 -9.01
N ARG A 448 -8.93 17.38 -9.18
CA ARG A 448 -9.62 17.73 -10.43
C ARG A 448 -10.05 19.20 -10.50
N GLY A 449 -9.84 19.97 -9.44
CA GLY A 449 -10.23 21.39 -9.33
C GLY A 449 -11.73 21.59 -9.10
N GLN A 450 -12.37 20.66 -8.39
CA GLN A 450 -13.80 20.70 -8.06
C GLN A 450 -14.06 20.96 -6.57
N ASN A 451 -13.03 20.92 -5.72
CA ASN A 451 -13.13 21.17 -4.28
C ASN A 451 -11.90 21.93 -3.75
N ASP A 452 -11.83 23.25 -4.00
CA ASP A 452 -10.68 24.09 -3.62
C ASP A 452 -10.53 24.29 -2.10
N GLU A 453 -11.59 24.05 -1.32
CA GLU A 453 -11.58 24.16 0.15
C GLU A 453 -10.97 22.92 0.83
N TYR A 454 -10.85 21.81 0.10
CA TYR A 454 -10.40 20.52 0.61
C TYR A 454 -9.11 20.58 1.45
N PRO A 455 -8.03 21.28 1.04
CA PRO A 455 -6.77 21.23 1.79
C PRO A 455 -6.92 21.69 3.24
N VAL A 456 -7.66 22.77 3.49
CA VAL A 456 -7.89 23.26 4.85
C VAL A 456 -8.84 22.33 5.60
N GLN A 457 -9.91 21.86 4.94
CA GLN A 457 -10.90 20.96 5.53
C GLN A 457 -10.27 19.65 6.04
N ILE A 458 -9.46 18.98 5.22
CA ILE A 458 -8.85 17.70 5.60
C ILE A 458 -7.78 17.86 6.68
N LEU A 459 -6.98 18.93 6.64
CA LEU A 459 -5.98 19.20 7.67
C LEU A 459 -6.63 19.48 9.03
N GLN A 460 -7.68 20.30 9.05
CA GLN A 460 -8.45 20.56 10.26
C GLN A 460 -9.14 19.30 10.79
N ALA A 461 -9.68 18.45 9.91
CA ALA A 461 -10.31 17.20 10.31
C ALA A 461 -9.31 16.19 10.88
N CYS A 462 -8.14 16.01 10.26
CA CYS A 462 -7.07 15.14 10.77
C CYS A 462 -6.58 15.63 12.15
N PHE A 463 -6.42 16.95 12.31
CA PHE A 463 -6.08 17.53 13.62
C PHE A 463 -7.20 17.33 14.65
N GLY A 464 -8.47 17.52 14.24
CA GLY A 464 -9.63 17.29 15.09
C GLY A 464 -9.71 15.85 15.60
N GLU A 465 -9.44 14.87 14.73
CA GLU A 465 -9.38 13.46 15.11
C GLU A 465 -8.21 13.17 16.05
N THR A 466 -7.03 13.76 15.81
CA THR A 466 -5.89 13.70 16.74
C THR A 466 -6.30 14.19 18.14
N MET A 467 -6.99 15.33 18.21
CA MET A 467 -7.46 15.91 19.48
C MET A 467 -8.51 15.03 20.16
N LYS A 468 -9.41 14.40 19.39
CA LYS A 468 -10.37 13.42 19.90
C LYS A 468 -9.66 12.21 20.51
N ARG A 469 -8.64 11.66 19.86
CA ARG A 469 -7.85 10.55 20.42
C ARG A 469 -7.13 10.95 21.70
N LEU A 470 -6.57 12.16 21.78
CA LEU A 470 -5.96 12.64 23.03
C LEU A 470 -6.96 12.78 24.18
N ASP A 471 -8.19 13.19 23.90
CA ASP A 471 -9.27 13.25 24.90
C ASP A 471 -9.69 11.84 25.37
N GLU A 472 -9.80 10.88 24.43
CA GLU A 472 -10.04 9.47 24.74
C GLU A 472 -8.90 8.88 25.59
N ILE A 473 -7.64 9.13 25.23
CA ILE A 473 -6.45 8.75 25.99
C ILE A 473 -6.49 9.36 27.39
N ALA A 474 -6.84 10.64 27.54
CA ALA A 474 -6.89 11.28 28.86
C ALA A 474 -7.98 10.69 29.77
N LYS A 475 -9.11 10.27 29.18
CA LYS A 475 -10.26 9.70 29.90
C LYS A 475 -10.16 8.20 30.13
N ASP A 476 -9.31 7.51 29.38
CA ASP A 476 -9.18 6.08 29.51
C ASP A 476 -8.56 5.71 30.88
N GLN A 477 -9.34 4.99 31.66
CA GLN A 477 -9.00 4.44 32.99
C GLN A 477 -9.07 2.91 32.98
N THR A 478 -9.11 2.30 31.79
CA THR A 478 -9.21 0.85 31.68
C THR A 478 -7.94 0.18 32.18
N THR A 479 -8.09 -1.05 32.66
CA THR A 479 -6.97 -1.91 33.07
C THR A 479 -6.74 -2.99 32.00
N PRO A 480 -5.53 -3.60 31.92
CA PRO A 480 -5.21 -4.60 30.91
C PRO A 480 -6.18 -5.78 30.76
N ASP A 481 -6.88 -6.16 31.83
CA ASP A 481 -7.92 -7.21 31.84
C ASP A 481 -9.23 -6.77 31.17
N GLN A 482 -9.48 -5.47 31.08
CA GLN A 482 -10.65 -4.87 30.44
C GLN A 482 -10.42 -4.56 28.96
N GLN A 483 -9.16 -4.50 28.55
CA GLN A 483 -8.75 -4.15 27.18
C GLN A 483 -8.77 -5.40 26.30
N ASP A 484 -9.40 -5.26 25.13
CA ASP A 484 -9.19 -6.17 24.01
C ASP A 484 -7.97 -5.75 23.19
N VAL A 485 -7.61 -6.56 22.21
CA VAL A 485 -6.38 -6.42 21.43
C VAL A 485 -6.33 -5.12 20.59
N HIS A 486 -7.47 -4.57 20.19
CA HIS A 486 -7.56 -3.34 19.38
C HIS A 486 -7.37 -2.04 20.19
N HIS A 487 -7.29 -2.13 21.52
CA HIS A 487 -7.36 -0.97 22.42
C HIS A 487 -6.39 0.17 22.04
N TRP A 488 -5.14 -0.14 21.72
CA TRP A 488 -4.15 0.90 21.41
C TRP A 488 -4.26 1.39 19.98
N GLN A 489 -4.60 0.51 19.03
CA GLN A 489 -4.88 0.91 17.65
C GLN A 489 -5.99 1.97 17.61
N ASP A 490 -7.09 1.72 18.32
CA ASP A 490 -8.22 2.63 18.38
C ASP A 490 -7.85 3.99 18.99
N LEU A 491 -6.81 4.04 19.82
CA LEU A 491 -6.37 5.24 20.52
C LEU A 491 -5.17 5.93 19.86
N ASN A 492 -4.59 5.38 18.80
CA ASN A 492 -3.45 5.98 18.11
C ASN A 492 -3.81 7.40 17.61
N PRO A 493 -3.16 8.46 18.14
CA PRO A 493 -3.51 9.84 17.80
C PRO A 493 -2.85 10.32 16.51
N VAL A 494 -1.99 9.52 15.87
CA VAL A 494 -1.32 9.90 14.64
C VAL A 494 -2.29 9.68 13.47
N VAL A 495 -2.66 10.77 12.80
CA VAL A 495 -3.59 10.76 11.65
C VAL A 495 -2.91 11.42 10.46
N LEU A 496 -2.60 10.63 9.43
CA LEU A 496 -1.74 11.09 8.31
C LEU A 496 -2.45 11.26 6.97
N GLU A 497 -3.72 10.85 6.84
CA GLU A 497 -4.43 10.81 5.55
C GLU A 497 -4.33 12.13 4.76
N GLY A 498 -4.66 13.24 5.41
CA GLY A 498 -4.59 14.57 4.79
C GLY A 498 -3.18 14.96 4.37
N LEU A 499 -2.17 14.66 5.20
CA LEU A 499 -0.77 14.97 4.87
C LEU A 499 -0.31 14.15 3.66
N VAL A 500 -0.63 12.85 3.60
CA VAL A 500 -0.28 12.00 2.46
C VAL A 500 -0.96 12.50 1.18
N GLN A 501 -2.25 12.79 1.23
CA GLN A 501 -3.03 13.25 0.09
C GLN A 501 -2.56 14.60 -0.46
N LEU A 502 -2.28 15.55 0.43
CA LEU A 502 -1.88 16.91 0.05
C LEU A 502 -0.40 16.97 -0.33
N MET A 503 0.50 16.42 0.49
CA MET A 503 1.94 16.53 0.22
C MET A 503 2.36 15.62 -0.93
N LEU A 504 1.90 14.37 -0.97
CA LEU A 504 2.40 13.37 -1.91
C LEU A 504 1.51 13.22 -3.15
N GLY A 505 0.33 13.85 -3.12
CA GLY A 505 -0.63 13.81 -4.20
C GLY A 505 -1.15 12.42 -4.49
N ALA A 506 -1.44 11.62 -3.45
CA ALA A 506 -1.79 10.21 -3.57
C ALA A 506 -2.85 9.78 -2.53
N PRO A 507 -3.66 8.73 -2.80
CA PRO A 507 -4.37 8.05 -1.72
C PRO A 507 -3.34 7.48 -0.73
N ASN A 508 -3.77 7.27 0.51
CA ASN A 508 -2.92 6.59 1.49
C ASN A 508 -2.71 5.12 1.10
N HIS A 509 -1.72 4.45 1.68
CA HIS A 509 -1.44 3.03 1.41
C HIS A 509 -2.64 2.14 1.77
N ILE A 510 -2.75 1.00 1.09
CA ILE A 510 -3.72 -0.03 1.46
C ILE A 510 -3.26 -0.70 2.74
N TYR A 511 -4.15 -0.74 3.74
CA TYR A 511 -3.81 -1.11 5.11
C TYR A 511 -3.21 -2.51 5.28
N HIS A 512 -3.77 -3.51 4.59
CA HIS A 512 -3.37 -4.92 4.69
C HIS A 512 -2.12 -5.21 3.84
N GLY A 513 -1.05 -4.44 4.07
CA GLY A 513 0.27 -4.65 3.50
C GLY A 513 0.49 -4.04 2.12
N GLY A 514 -0.27 -3.03 1.70
CA GLY A 514 -0.02 -2.30 0.46
C GLY A 514 1.14 -1.33 0.56
N MET A 515 1.95 -1.24 -0.50
CA MET A 515 3.01 -0.23 -0.57
C MET A 515 2.43 1.15 -0.88
N LEU A 516 3.00 2.21 -0.28
CA LEU A 516 2.59 3.58 -0.56
C LEU A 516 3.12 4.03 -1.93
N HIS A 517 2.24 4.24 -2.92
CA HIS A 517 2.61 4.72 -4.25
C HIS A 517 2.27 6.21 -4.39
N THR A 518 3.26 7.04 -4.74
CA THR A 518 3.08 8.51 -4.81
C THR A 518 3.61 9.08 -6.12
N SER A 519 3.23 10.31 -6.45
CA SER A 519 3.75 11.00 -7.64
C SER A 519 5.03 11.75 -7.32
N VAL A 520 5.20 12.13 -6.05
CA VAL A 520 6.36 12.85 -5.52
C VAL A 520 6.63 12.47 -4.06
N ARG A 521 7.88 12.60 -3.64
CA ARG A 521 8.33 12.56 -2.24
C ARG A 521 9.42 13.61 -2.03
N TYR A 522 9.66 14.00 -0.78
CA TYR A 522 10.59 15.07 -0.40
C TYR A 522 11.73 14.61 0.50
N PHE A 523 12.84 15.32 0.41
CA PHE A 523 14.00 15.17 1.29
C PHE A 523 14.50 16.53 1.78
N ASP A 524 15.00 16.53 3.01
CA ASP A 524 15.65 17.66 3.64
C ASP A 524 17.17 17.53 3.47
N PRO A 525 17.77 18.26 2.51
CA PRO A 525 19.21 18.19 2.27
C PRO A 525 20.03 18.72 3.44
N ALA A 526 19.52 19.70 4.21
CA ALA A 526 20.25 20.24 5.35
C ALA A 526 20.26 19.26 6.54
N GLY A 527 19.17 18.52 6.72
CA GLY A 527 19.05 17.46 7.72
C GLY A 527 19.56 16.10 7.28
N HIS A 528 20.00 15.94 6.02
CA HIS A 528 20.42 14.67 5.42
C HIS A 528 19.41 13.53 5.62
N ARG A 529 18.12 13.82 5.44
CA ARG A 529 17.02 12.92 5.83
C ARG A 529 15.84 12.99 4.89
N SER A 530 14.95 12.01 5.00
CA SER A 530 13.64 12.08 4.36
C SER A 530 12.70 13.06 5.05
N GLY A 531 11.78 13.61 4.27
CA GLY A 531 10.72 14.52 4.70
C GLY A 531 10.93 15.94 4.18
N LEU A 532 9.91 16.77 4.36
CA LEU A 532 10.06 18.20 4.11
C LEU A 532 11.01 18.82 5.16
N PRO A 533 11.88 19.77 4.76
CA PRO A 533 12.61 20.60 5.70
C PRO A 533 11.68 21.32 6.68
N ALA A 534 12.24 21.79 7.80
CA ALA A 534 11.53 22.71 8.68
C ALA A 534 11.03 23.94 7.90
N ASP A 535 9.85 24.43 8.27
CA ASP A 535 9.16 25.58 7.67
C ASP A 535 8.72 25.42 6.21
N VAL A 536 8.98 24.28 5.55
CA VAL A 536 8.54 24.02 4.18
C VAL A 536 7.22 23.26 4.18
N ALA A 537 6.24 23.76 3.42
CA ALA A 537 4.97 23.09 3.14
C ALA A 537 4.84 22.76 1.65
N ALA A 538 4.12 21.68 1.33
CA ALA A 538 3.93 21.22 -0.03
C ALA A 538 2.50 20.72 -0.31
N LEU A 539 1.93 21.16 -1.44
CA LEU A 539 0.56 20.79 -1.83
C LEU A 539 0.50 20.38 -3.30
N VAL A 540 0.16 19.13 -3.58
CA VAL A 540 -0.19 18.63 -4.90
C VAL A 540 -1.68 18.85 -5.14
N ASP A 541 -2.00 19.82 -5.99
CA ASP A 541 -3.38 20.25 -6.27
C ASP A 541 -3.92 19.76 -7.62
N ARG A 542 -3.09 19.07 -8.41
CA ARG A 542 -3.50 18.53 -9.71
C ARG A 542 -2.71 17.30 -10.10
N LEU A 543 -3.44 16.32 -10.64
CA LEU A 543 -2.88 15.13 -11.27
C LEU A 543 -3.29 15.06 -12.74
N THR A 544 -2.35 14.68 -13.59
CA THR A 544 -2.56 14.46 -15.03
C THR A 544 -1.95 13.12 -15.43
N PRO A 545 -2.27 12.56 -16.61
CA PRO A 545 -1.64 11.32 -17.07
C PRO A 545 -0.11 11.39 -17.16
N GLY A 546 0.43 12.58 -17.48
CA GLY A 546 1.87 12.78 -17.71
C GLY A 546 2.57 13.64 -16.65
N GLY A 547 1.99 13.80 -15.45
CA GLY A 547 2.58 14.67 -14.43
C GLY A 547 1.61 15.19 -13.38
N PHE A 548 2.05 16.16 -12.60
CA PHE A 548 1.28 16.78 -11.52
C PHE A 548 1.62 18.27 -11.38
N ARG A 549 0.86 18.97 -10.55
CA ARG A 549 1.17 20.34 -10.14
C ARG A 549 1.34 20.38 -8.62
N VAL A 550 2.38 21.06 -8.18
CA VAL A 550 2.76 21.15 -6.77
C VAL A 550 3.04 22.60 -6.38
N TRP A 551 2.58 22.98 -5.20
CA TRP A 551 2.95 24.20 -4.52
C TRP A 551 4.06 23.92 -3.53
N LEU A 552 5.03 24.83 -3.44
CA LEU A 552 6.06 24.81 -2.41
C LEU A 552 6.08 26.16 -1.71
N VAL A 553 6.06 26.13 -0.39
CA VAL A 553 6.00 27.32 0.46
C VAL A 553 7.11 27.26 1.49
N ASN A 554 7.89 28.34 1.62
CA ASN A 554 8.82 28.54 2.72
C ASN A 554 8.20 29.55 3.71
N LEU A 555 7.80 29.05 4.89
CA LEU A 555 7.22 29.87 5.96
C LEU A 555 8.28 30.66 6.75
N HIS A 556 9.58 30.38 6.57
CA HIS A 556 10.61 31.07 7.30
C HIS A 556 10.75 32.53 6.82
N ALA A 557 10.70 33.47 7.76
CA ALA A 557 10.64 34.91 7.46
C ALA A 557 11.94 35.50 6.92
N SER A 558 13.10 34.88 7.21
CA SER A 558 14.41 35.46 6.93
C SER A 558 15.47 34.50 6.40
N GLU A 559 15.15 33.23 6.21
CA GLU A 559 16.13 32.23 5.78
C GLU A 559 15.60 31.45 4.58
N PRO A 560 16.46 31.14 3.60
CA PRO A 560 16.09 30.26 2.52
C PRO A 560 15.96 28.81 3.02
N ARG A 561 15.26 28.00 2.23
CA ARG A 561 15.19 26.55 2.40
C ARG A 561 15.50 25.88 1.07
N ASP A 562 16.23 24.78 1.11
CA ASP A 562 16.40 23.89 -0.04
C ASP A 562 15.59 22.62 0.25
N VAL A 563 14.89 22.10 -0.75
CA VAL A 563 14.16 20.82 -0.68
C VAL A 563 14.46 20.01 -1.92
N ILE A 564 14.67 18.71 -1.78
CA ILE A 564 14.84 17.80 -2.93
C ILE A 564 13.52 17.09 -3.18
N LEU A 565 13.08 17.10 -4.43
CA LEU A 565 11.92 16.34 -4.90
C LEU A 565 12.42 15.05 -5.56
N GLN A 566 11.72 13.95 -5.31
CA GLN A 566 11.92 12.66 -5.96
C GLN A 566 10.68 12.24 -6.75
N ALA A 567 10.89 11.71 -7.94
CA ALA A 567 9.84 11.21 -8.81
C ALA A 567 9.35 9.83 -8.33
N GLY A 568 8.17 9.81 -7.70
CA GLY A 568 7.64 8.63 -7.02
C GLY A 568 8.16 8.44 -5.58
N MET A 569 7.51 7.53 -4.84
CA MET A 569 7.88 7.23 -3.45
C MET A 569 9.26 6.57 -3.37
N TYR A 570 9.60 5.77 -4.39
CA TYR A 570 10.77 4.89 -4.45
C TYR A 570 11.71 5.23 -5.64
N GLY A 571 11.55 6.40 -6.26
CA GLY A 571 12.35 6.82 -7.40
C GLY A 571 12.06 6.01 -8.67
N GLU A 572 10.88 5.40 -8.75
CA GLU A 572 10.45 4.54 -9.87
C GLU A 572 10.01 5.35 -11.10
N HIS A 573 9.90 6.68 -11.00
CA HIS A 573 9.57 7.58 -12.11
C HIS A 573 10.78 8.44 -12.47
N ASP A 574 10.72 9.16 -13.59
CA ASP A 574 11.63 10.26 -13.93
C ASP A 574 10.84 11.56 -14.09
N PHE A 575 11.40 12.66 -13.61
CA PHE A 575 10.91 13.99 -13.98
C PHE A 575 11.39 14.33 -15.38
N THR A 576 10.49 14.75 -16.25
CA THR A 576 10.84 15.15 -17.62
C THR A 576 11.12 16.65 -17.70
N ARG A 577 10.21 17.46 -17.15
CA ARG A 577 10.31 18.93 -17.18
C ARG A 577 9.64 19.55 -15.96
N VAL A 578 10.07 20.75 -15.61
CA VAL A 578 9.43 21.61 -14.61
C VAL A 578 9.06 22.94 -15.27
N ARG A 579 7.83 23.40 -15.04
CA ARG A 579 7.33 24.71 -15.45
C ARG A 579 6.96 25.52 -14.22
N GLN A 580 7.65 26.65 -14.02
CA GLN A 580 7.30 27.62 -12.97
C GLN A 580 6.11 28.48 -13.44
N ILE A 581 5.02 28.52 -12.65
CA ILE A 581 3.76 29.18 -13.05
C ILE A 581 3.70 30.64 -12.59
N ASP A 582 4.54 31.02 -11.62
CA ASP A 582 4.60 32.36 -11.02
C ASP A 582 5.43 33.39 -11.82
N HIS A 583 6.11 32.96 -12.89
CA HIS A 583 6.93 33.84 -13.73
C HIS A 583 6.43 33.89 -15.19
N TYR A 584 6.19 35.09 -15.73
CA TYR A 584 5.98 35.31 -17.17
C TYR A 584 7.20 36.01 -17.81
N PRO A 585 7.74 35.50 -18.93
CA PRO A 585 7.32 34.28 -19.64
C PRO A 585 7.61 33.03 -18.80
N TYR A 586 6.73 32.01 -18.90
CA TYR A 586 6.89 30.75 -18.17
C TYR A 586 8.26 30.15 -18.43
N GLN A 587 9.02 29.89 -17.37
CA GLN A 587 10.31 29.22 -17.45
C GLN A 587 10.09 27.71 -17.48
N PHE A 588 10.83 27.04 -18.35
CA PHE A 588 10.83 25.59 -18.50
C PHE A 588 12.24 25.08 -18.25
N ASP A 589 12.37 24.22 -17.26
CA ASP A 589 13.60 23.51 -16.95
C ASP A 589 13.44 22.04 -17.38
N THR A 590 14.33 21.56 -18.24
CA THR A 590 14.44 20.12 -18.54
C THR A 590 15.13 19.46 -17.35
N ILE A 591 14.52 18.42 -16.79
CA ILE A 591 15.09 17.68 -15.66
C ILE A 591 15.72 16.37 -16.16
N ASN A 592 14.91 15.49 -16.74
CA ASN A 592 15.31 14.14 -17.20
C ASN A 592 16.10 13.35 -16.14
N ASP A 593 15.63 13.41 -14.90
CA ASP A 593 16.27 12.80 -13.73
C ASP A 593 15.18 12.39 -12.71
N ARG A 594 15.51 11.47 -11.80
CA ARG A 594 14.65 11.08 -10.67
C ARG A 594 14.51 12.19 -9.65
N HIS A 595 15.49 13.11 -9.60
CA HIS A 595 15.60 14.12 -8.57
C HIS A 595 15.84 15.51 -9.13
N PHE A 596 15.26 16.53 -8.49
CA PHE A 596 15.72 17.91 -8.63
C PHE A 596 15.59 18.65 -7.30
N ARG A 597 16.40 19.69 -7.13
CA ARG A 597 16.41 20.55 -5.95
C ARG A 597 15.58 21.80 -6.22
N VAL A 598 14.78 22.22 -5.26
CA VAL A 598 14.11 23.52 -5.27
C VAL A 598 14.72 24.39 -4.20
N ARG A 599 15.16 25.60 -4.60
CA ARG A 599 15.68 26.62 -3.68
C ARG A 599 14.61 27.67 -3.44
N LEU A 600 14.13 27.77 -2.20
CA LEU A 600 13.08 28.68 -1.76
C LEU A 600 13.71 29.88 -1.05
N VAL A 601 13.50 31.10 -1.55
CA VAL A 601 13.86 32.33 -0.80
C VAL A 601 13.00 32.46 0.48
N PRO A 602 13.37 33.32 1.46
CA PRO A 602 12.50 33.56 2.62
C PRO A 602 11.10 34.01 2.19
N GLY A 603 10.06 33.41 2.78
CA GLY A 603 8.66 33.70 2.43
C GLY A 603 8.23 33.26 1.03
N ALA A 604 8.99 32.39 0.37
CA ALA A 604 8.68 31.92 -0.99
C ALA A 604 7.33 31.22 -1.05
N VAL A 605 6.55 31.51 -2.09
CA VAL A 605 5.34 30.80 -2.48
C VAL A 605 5.40 30.60 -3.98
N GLY A 606 5.61 29.36 -4.43
CA GLY A 606 5.71 29.05 -5.86
C GLY A 606 4.92 27.81 -6.25
N GLN A 607 4.56 27.77 -7.52
CA GLN A 607 3.77 26.69 -8.11
C GLN A 607 4.51 26.12 -9.31
N LEU A 608 4.70 24.80 -9.31
CA LEU A 608 5.42 24.05 -10.31
C LEU A 608 4.49 23.06 -11.00
N GLU A 609 4.47 23.08 -12.33
CA GLU A 609 3.94 22.00 -13.14
C GLU A 609 5.06 21.05 -13.52
N VAL A 610 4.94 19.79 -13.11
CA VAL A 610 6.00 18.79 -13.21
C VAL A 610 5.55 17.68 -14.15
N GLY A 611 6.34 17.44 -15.20
CA GLY A 611 6.15 16.30 -16.10
C GLY A 611 6.78 15.03 -15.53
N LEU A 612 6.13 13.89 -15.73
CA LEU A 612 6.59 12.57 -15.29
C LEU A 612 6.65 11.59 -16.45
N ASP A 613 7.72 10.81 -16.51
CA ASP A 613 7.73 9.51 -17.15
C ASP A 613 7.60 8.43 -16.07
N ARG A 614 6.52 7.65 -16.12
CA ARG A 614 6.12 6.79 -15.00
C ARG A 614 6.67 5.38 -15.20
N PHE A 615 7.20 4.81 -14.12
CA PHE A 615 7.79 3.47 -14.09
C PHE A 615 9.00 3.33 -15.03
N ALA A 616 9.74 4.43 -15.23
CA ALA A 616 10.97 4.46 -16.02
C ALA A 616 12.13 3.71 -15.34
N ASN A 617 12.05 3.54 -14.01
CA ASN A 617 13.13 3.04 -13.17
C ASN A 617 12.68 1.88 -12.29
N SER A 618 13.65 1.04 -11.88
CA SER A 618 13.41 0.07 -10.81
C SER A 618 13.28 0.81 -9.47
N PRO A 619 12.26 0.49 -8.65
CA PRO A 619 12.05 1.12 -7.35
C PRO A 619 13.18 0.79 -6.37
N THR A 620 13.49 1.73 -5.47
CA THR A 620 14.50 1.56 -4.42
C THR A 620 14.20 2.44 -3.20
N TYR A 621 14.71 2.03 -2.03
CA TYR A 621 14.72 2.89 -0.84
C TYR A 621 15.86 3.91 -0.84
N ALA A 622 16.82 3.80 -1.77
CA ALA A 622 17.99 4.67 -1.80
C ALA A 622 17.60 6.16 -1.83
N PHE A 623 18.26 6.94 -0.99
CA PHE A 623 18.09 8.39 -0.96
C PHE A 623 18.82 9.05 -2.13
N PRO A 624 18.39 10.24 -2.57
CA PRO A 624 19.20 11.06 -3.46
C PRO A 624 20.54 11.41 -2.83
N GLU A 625 21.53 11.73 -3.66
CA GLU A 625 22.77 12.32 -3.16
C GLU A 625 22.48 13.71 -2.55
N MET A 626 22.70 13.83 -1.24
CA MET A 626 22.51 15.08 -0.48
C MET A 626 23.88 15.71 -0.21
N HIS A 627 24.50 16.26 -1.26
CA HIS A 627 25.70 17.10 -1.11
C HIS A 627 25.31 18.51 -0.68
N GLU A 628 26.12 19.11 0.21
CA GLU A 628 26.02 20.52 0.63
C GLU A 628 26.23 21.50 -0.54
#